data_AF-A0A2J7ZLT3-F1
#
_entry.id   AF-A0A2J7ZLT3-F1
#
_cell.length_a   1.000
_cell.length_b   1.000
_cell.length_c   1.000
_cell.angle_alpha   90.00
_cell.angle_beta   90.00
_cell.angle_gamma   90.00
#
_symmetry.space_group_name_H-M   'P 1'
#
loop_
_entity.id
_entity.type
_entity.pdbx_description
1 polymer ?
#
loop_
_entity_poly.entity_id
_entity_poly.type
_entity_poly.pdbx_seq_one_letter_code
_entity_poly.pdbx_strand_id
1 'polypeptide(L)'
;MAQHAPRDALPPPQQPITPPVPPRQNARPRAVTSVAFSPDGRQLASGSDGGTLLLWDTATGQCTATLEGHWGTVTSVAFSPDGRQLASSCGSRGDDETLWLWDTATGQCTATLEVGS
;
A
#
# COMPACT_ATOMS: atom_id res chain seq x y z
N MET A 1 -19.97 -47.22 -15.32
CA MET A 1 -19.02 -47.02 -14.20
C MET A 1 -18.71 -45.54 -14.13
N ALA A 2 -19.29 -44.81 -13.18
CA ALA A 2 -19.08 -43.36 -13.04
C ALA A 2 -17.86 -43.12 -12.15
N GLN A 3 -16.87 -42.40 -12.67
CA GLN A 3 -15.63 -42.07 -11.97
C GLN A 3 -15.93 -40.93 -10.98
N HIS A 4 -15.77 -41.18 -9.69
CA HIS A 4 -15.94 -40.19 -8.62
C HIS A 4 -14.67 -39.34 -8.54
N ALA A 5 -14.76 -38.03 -8.80
CA ALA A 5 -13.65 -37.11 -8.60
C ALA A 5 -13.39 -36.90 -7.09
N PRO A 6 -12.12 -36.75 -6.64
CA PRO A 6 -11.80 -36.58 -5.23
C PRO A 6 -12.27 -35.21 -4.71
N ARG A 7 -12.99 -35.20 -3.58
CA ARG A 7 -13.64 -34.03 -2.97
C ARG A 7 -12.72 -33.14 -2.13
N ASP A 8 -11.41 -33.44 -2.07
CA ASP A 8 -10.45 -32.79 -1.17
C ASP A 8 -9.34 -32.00 -1.89
N ALA A 9 -9.54 -31.63 -3.15
CA ALA A 9 -8.60 -30.70 -3.81
C ALA A 9 -8.80 -29.29 -3.22
N LEU A 10 -7.84 -28.84 -2.41
CA LEU A 10 -7.69 -27.42 -2.06
C LEU A 10 -7.76 -26.60 -3.35
N PRO A 11 -8.60 -25.54 -3.41
CA PRO A 11 -8.64 -24.69 -4.59
C PRO A 11 -7.23 -24.16 -4.86
N PRO A 12 -6.80 -24.06 -6.14
CA PRO A 12 -5.50 -23.49 -6.47
C PRO A 12 -5.38 -22.12 -5.78
N PRO A 13 -4.19 -21.76 -5.25
CA PRO A 13 -4.00 -20.46 -4.63
C PRO A 13 -4.47 -19.40 -5.63
N GLN A 14 -5.50 -18.65 -5.25
CA GLN A 14 -6.03 -17.55 -6.04
C GLN A 14 -4.85 -16.62 -6.33
N GLN A 15 -4.51 -16.43 -7.61
CA GLN A 15 -3.41 -15.56 -8.00
C GLN A 15 -3.65 -14.15 -7.39
N PRO A 16 -2.61 -13.43 -6.95
CA PRO A 16 -2.77 -12.08 -6.43
C PRO A 16 -3.54 -11.23 -7.45
N ILE A 17 -4.62 -10.60 -6.99
CA ILE A 17 -5.51 -9.78 -7.81
C ILE A 17 -4.79 -8.46 -8.08
N THR A 18 -3.76 -8.46 -8.94
CA THR A 18 -3.10 -7.22 -9.36
C THR A 18 -3.99 -6.48 -10.35
N PRO A 19 -4.31 -5.19 -10.14
CA PRO A 19 -5.01 -4.41 -11.16
C PRO A 19 -4.16 -4.32 -12.44
N PRO A 20 -4.76 -4.08 -13.61
CA PRO A 20 -4.03 -3.94 -14.86
C PRO A 20 -3.16 -2.69 -14.79
N VAL A 21 -1.84 -2.87 -14.67
CA VAL A 21 -0.87 -1.79 -14.87
C VAL A 21 -1.00 -1.33 -16.34
N PRO A 22 -1.35 -0.07 -16.62
CA PRO A 22 -1.30 0.42 -18.00
C PRO A 22 0.15 0.36 -18.48
N PRO A 23 0.42 -0.11 -19.71
CA PRO A 23 1.79 -0.17 -20.22
C PRO A 23 2.30 1.27 -20.44
N ARG A 24 3.00 1.82 -19.44
CA ARG A 24 3.82 3.02 -19.65
C ARG A 24 5.13 2.56 -20.26
N GLN A 25 5.24 2.72 -21.58
CA GLN A 25 6.45 2.45 -22.35
C GLN A 25 7.65 3.12 -21.65
N ASN A 26 8.59 2.29 -21.18
CA ASN A 26 9.86 2.64 -20.51
C ASN A 26 9.84 3.04 -19.02
N ALA A 27 8.76 2.83 -18.27
CA ALA A 27 8.82 2.92 -16.81
C ALA A 27 9.29 1.58 -16.20
N ARG A 28 10.40 1.57 -15.46
CA ARG A 28 10.70 0.46 -14.53
C ARG A 28 9.47 0.30 -13.61
N PRO A 29 8.97 -0.93 -13.38
CA PRO A 29 7.92 -1.12 -12.38
C PRO A 29 8.46 -0.62 -11.04
N ARG A 30 7.74 0.34 -10.43
CA ARG A 30 8.09 0.90 -9.12
C ARG A 30 7.99 -0.20 -8.08
N ALA A 31 9.09 -0.48 -7.38
CA ALA A 31 9.11 -1.55 -6.39
C ALA A 31 8.29 -1.15 -5.17
N VAL A 32 7.50 -2.08 -4.64
CA VAL A 32 6.88 -1.91 -3.32
C VAL A 32 7.97 -2.03 -2.27
N THR A 33 8.12 -1.00 -1.46
CA THR A 33 9.20 -0.88 -0.47
C THR A 33 8.70 -1.10 0.95
N SER A 34 7.39 -0.91 1.20
CA SER A 34 6.78 -1.10 2.51
C SER A 34 5.29 -1.41 2.40
N VAL A 35 4.76 -2.18 3.35
CA VAL A 35 3.34 -2.55 3.45
C VAL A 35 2.89 -2.58 4.90
N ALA A 36 1.64 -2.22 5.16
CA ALA A 36 1.03 -2.31 6.49
C ALA A 36 -0.46 -2.65 6.38
N PHE A 37 -0.96 -3.51 7.26
CA PHE A 37 -2.40 -3.74 7.43
C PHE A 37 -2.97 -2.76 8.45
N SER A 38 -4.23 -2.36 8.25
CA SER A 38 -4.99 -1.69 9.29
C SER A 38 -5.24 -2.63 10.48
N PRO A 39 -5.43 -2.10 11.70
CA PRO A 39 -5.67 -2.92 12.89
C PRO A 39 -6.91 -3.81 12.79
N ASP A 40 -7.93 -3.34 12.07
CA ASP A 40 -9.16 -4.08 11.79
C ASP A 40 -9.04 -5.05 10.60
N GLY A 41 -7.88 -5.04 9.91
CA GLY A 41 -7.59 -5.87 8.74
C GLY A 41 -8.38 -5.54 7.49
N ARG A 42 -9.18 -4.46 7.48
CA ARG A 42 -10.04 -4.08 6.34
C ARG A 42 -9.30 -3.31 5.26
N GLN A 43 -8.18 -2.69 5.61
CA GLN A 43 -7.37 -1.93 4.68
C GLN A 43 -5.92 -2.45 4.67
N LEU A 44 -5.30 -2.34 3.50
CA LEU A 44 -3.87 -2.53 3.32
C LEU A 44 -3.29 -1.25 2.72
N ALA A 45 -2.18 -0.77 3.26
CA ALA A 45 -1.39 0.30 2.67
C ALA A 45 -0.12 -0.27 2.07
N SER A 46 0.28 0.23 0.90
CA SER A 46 1.54 -0.13 0.25
C SER A 46 2.26 1.12 -0.25
N GLY A 47 3.53 1.29 0.11
CA GLY A 47 4.40 2.35 -0.38
C GLY A 47 5.38 1.85 -1.44
N SER A 48 5.78 2.75 -2.34
CA SER A 48 6.71 2.45 -3.43
C SER A 48 7.96 3.32 -3.43
N ASP A 49 9.01 2.85 -4.11
CA ASP A 49 10.25 3.59 -4.36
C ASP A 49 10.05 4.93 -5.08
N GLY A 50 8.90 5.06 -5.74
CA GLY A 50 8.51 6.23 -6.47
C GLY A 50 7.74 7.29 -5.70
N GLY A 51 7.50 7.09 -4.40
CA GLY A 51 6.74 8.05 -3.59
C GLY A 51 5.23 7.94 -3.74
N THR A 52 4.74 6.86 -4.34
CA THR A 52 3.30 6.57 -4.39
C THR A 52 2.94 5.64 -3.24
N LEU A 53 1.93 6.02 -2.47
CA LEU A 53 1.24 5.14 -1.53
C LEU A 53 -0.14 4.79 -2.06
N LEU A 54 -0.54 3.54 -1.87
CA LEU A 54 -1.84 3.03 -2.27
C LEU A 54 -2.54 2.44 -1.06
N LEU A 55 -3.81 2.75 -0.89
CA LEU A 55 -4.71 2.06 0.03
C LEU A 55 -5.58 1.09 -0.75
N TRP A 56 -5.75 -0.08 -0.16
CA TRP A 56 -6.52 -1.19 -0.72
C TRP A 56 -7.55 -1.65 0.28
N ASP A 57 -8.76 -1.95 -0.21
CA ASP A 57 -9.74 -2.71 0.55
C ASP A 57 -9.38 -4.20 0.48
N THR A 58 -9.16 -4.83 1.63
CA THR A 58 -8.67 -6.22 1.70
C THR A 58 -9.74 -7.25 1.33
N ALA A 59 -11.02 -6.90 1.42
CA ALA A 59 -12.12 -7.81 1.11
C ALA A 59 -12.34 -7.92 -0.41
N THR A 60 -12.16 -6.82 -1.12
CA THR A 60 -12.41 -6.71 -2.57
C THR A 60 -11.12 -6.70 -3.40
N GLY A 61 -9.98 -6.44 -2.77
CA GLY A 61 -8.70 -6.25 -3.45
C GLY A 61 -8.63 -4.97 -4.30
N GLN A 62 -9.57 -4.05 -4.14
CA GLN A 62 -9.63 -2.82 -4.93
C GLN A 62 -8.79 -1.72 -4.29
N CYS A 63 -8.10 -0.95 -5.13
CA CYS A 63 -7.42 0.28 -4.70
C CYS A 63 -8.48 1.35 -4.40
N THR A 64 -8.57 1.77 -3.13
CA THR A 64 -9.55 2.75 -2.65
C THR A 64 -9.02 4.17 -2.69
N ALA A 65 -7.70 4.36 -2.56
CA ALA A 65 -7.07 5.67 -2.65
C ALA A 65 -5.61 5.59 -3.12
N THR A 66 -5.21 6.62 -3.87
CA THR A 66 -3.80 6.87 -4.22
C THR A 66 -3.34 8.11 -3.47
N LEU A 67 -2.37 7.93 -2.59
CA LEU A 67 -1.75 8.99 -1.81
C LEU A 67 -0.48 9.44 -2.52
N GLU A 68 -0.59 10.53 -3.27
CA GLU A 68 0.51 11.17 -3.98
C GLU A 68 0.99 12.39 -3.18
N GLY A 69 2.31 12.62 -3.15
CA GLY A 69 2.88 13.75 -2.42
C GLY A 69 4.27 13.50 -1.85
N HIS A 70 4.72 12.25 -1.78
CA HIS A 70 6.10 11.97 -1.41
C HIS A 70 7.05 12.28 -2.55
N TRP A 71 8.11 13.03 -2.25
CA TRP A 71 9.15 13.41 -3.22
C TRP A 71 10.22 12.34 -3.44
N GLY A 72 10.13 11.19 -2.77
CA GLY A 72 11.11 10.11 -2.85
C GLY A 72 10.56 8.76 -2.41
N THR A 73 11.47 7.81 -2.13
CA THR A 73 11.11 6.44 -1.75
C THR A 73 10.39 6.41 -0.40
N VAL A 74 9.20 5.81 -0.39
CA VAL A 74 8.49 5.51 0.86
C VAL A 74 9.27 4.42 1.59
N THR A 75 9.84 4.74 2.75
CA THR A 75 10.66 3.79 3.51
C THR A 75 9.86 3.01 4.54
N SER A 76 8.77 3.60 5.05
CA SER A 76 7.92 2.97 6.05
C SER A 76 6.47 3.41 5.89
N VAL A 77 5.55 2.51 6.25
CA VAL A 77 4.13 2.81 6.41
C VAL A 77 3.62 2.16 7.69
N ALA A 78 2.75 2.85 8.43
CA ALA A 78 2.14 2.32 9.64
C ALA A 78 0.73 2.88 9.84
N PHE A 79 -0.22 2.02 10.17
CA PHE A 79 -1.53 2.46 10.63
C PHE A 79 -1.49 2.83 12.11
N SER A 80 -2.23 3.88 12.46
CA SER A 80 -2.63 4.17 13.83
C SER A 80 -3.42 2.99 14.43
N PRO A 81 -3.38 2.77 15.76
CA PRO A 81 -4.10 1.68 16.41
C PRO A 81 -5.62 1.74 16.27
N ASP A 82 -6.18 2.92 16.03
CA ASP A 82 -7.61 3.11 15.76
C ASP A 82 -7.96 2.97 14.25
N GLY A 83 -6.95 2.82 13.39
CA GLY A 83 -7.10 2.66 11.94
C GLY A 83 -7.50 3.93 11.19
N ARG A 84 -7.61 5.08 11.86
CA ARG A 84 -8.11 6.33 11.26
C ARG A 84 -7.04 7.13 10.56
N GLN A 85 -5.79 6.94 10.98
CA GLN A 85 -4.63 7.58 10.39
C GLN A 85 -3.64 6.56 9.86
N LEU A 86 -2.96 6.94 8.78
CA LEU A 86 -1.81 6.25 8.23
C LEU A 86 -0.61 7.20 8.31
N ALA A 87 0.49 6.74 8.88
CA ALA A 87 1.77 7.42 8.84
C ALA A 87 2.63 6.81 7.73
N SER A 88 3.29 7.66 6.95
CA SER A 88 4.31 7.23 6.00
C SER A 88 5.55 8.10 6.08
N SER A 89 6.71 7.49 5.87
CA SER A 89 8.00 8.19 5.84
C SER A 89 8.61 8.15 4.46
N CYS A 90 9.24 9.25 4.06
CA CYS A 90 10.13 9.29 2.90
C CYS A 90 11.52 9.70 3.39
N GLY A 91 12.52 8.90 3.03
CA GLY A 91 13.91 9.30 3.18
C GLY A 91 14.38 10.02 1.92
N SER A 92 14.86 11.25 2.05
CA SER A 92 15.78 11.82 1.07
C SER A 92 17.21 11.44 1.44
N ARG A 93 18.07 11.23 0.44
CA ARG A 93 19.51 11.05 0.68
C ARG A 93 20.08 12.38 1.20
N GLY A 94 20.26 12.51 2.51
CA GLY A 94 20.94 13.63 3.13
C GLY A 94 20.08 14.38 4.15
N ASP A 95 19.78 13.70 5.25
CA ASP A 95 19.54 14.30 6.58
C ASP A 95 18.11 14.74 6.92
N ASP A 96 17.25 15.00 5.93
CA ASP A 96 15.84 15.33 6.19
C ASP A 96 14.92 14.12 5.93
N GLU A 97 14.39 13.56 7.02
CA GLU A 97 13.26 12.63 6.96
C GLU A 97 11.96 13.41 7.10
N THR A 98 11.06 13.23 6.14
CA THR A 98 9.72 13.79 6.23
C THR A 98 8.74 12.66 6.53
N LEU A 99 7.82 12.93 7.45
CA LEU A 99 6.68 12.06 7.76
C LEU A 99 5.40 12.73 7.27
N TRP A 100 4.48 11.92 6.76
CA TRP A 100 3.16 12.37 6.36
C TRP A 100 2.13 11.59 7.15
N LEU A 101 1.09 12.30 7.59
CA LEU A 101 -0.09 11.72 8.21
C LEU A 101 -1.26 11.84 7.24
N TRP A 102 -1.89 10.72 6.97
CA TRP A 102 -3.02 10.61 6.06
C TRP A 102 -4.26 10.18 6.83
N ASP A 103 -5.39 10.77 6.50
CA ASP A 103 -6.69 10.28 6.95
C ASP A 103 -7.11 9.10 6.06
N THR A 104 -7.36 7.94 6.66
CA THR A 104 -7.64 6.69 5.93
C THR A 104 -9.04 6.63 5.32
N ALA A 105 -9.97 7.47 5.78
CA ALA A 105 -11.33 7.53 5.26
C ALA A 105 -11.42 8.40 4.00
N THR A 106 -10.65 9.48 3.96
CA THR A 106 -10.65 10.48 2.88
C THR A 106 -9.47 10.33 1.92
N GLY A 107 -8.40 9.65 2.33
CA GLY A 107 -7.14 9.57 1.59
C GLY A 107 -6.43 10.92 1.48
N GLN A 108 -6.72 11.88 2.35
CA GLN A 108 -6.13 13.21 2.31
C GLN A 108 -4.91 13.28 3.24
N CYS A 109 -3.87 14.00 2.80
CA CYS A 109 -2.77 14.37 3.68
C CYS A 109 -3.27 15.40 4.70
N THR A 110 -3.14 15.07 5.98
CA THR A 110 -3.57 15.91 7.10
C THR A 110 -2.42 16.69 7.72
N ALA A 111 -1.20 16.16 7.67
CA ALA A 111 -0.02 16.84 8.18
C ALA A 111 1.26 16.32 7.52
N THR A 112 2.24 17.21 7.41
CA THR A 112 3.62 16.91 7.07
C THR A 112 4.49 17.30 8.26
N LEU A 113 5.32 16.37 8.73
CA LEU A 113 6.22 16.53 9.87
C LEU A 113 7.64 16.38 9.34
N GLU A 114 8.43 17.44 9.41
CA GLU A 114 9.84 17.41 9.04
C GLU A 114 10.66 17.10 10.29
N VAL A 115 11.45 16.03 10.24
CA VAL A 115 12.42 15.70 11.27
C VAL A 115 13.76 16.27 10.82
N GLY A 116 13.94 17.58 11.00
CA GLY A 116 15.20 18.28 10.81
C GLY A 116 15.92 18.48 12.14
N SER A 117 17.23 18.23 12.16
CA SER A 117 18.14 18.42 13.31
C SER A 117 18.50 19.89 13.55
#